data_AF-A0A937JQ97-F1
#
_entry.id   AF-A0A937JQ97-F1
#
_cell.length_a   1.000
_cell.length_b   1.000
_cell.length_c   1.000
_cell.angle_alpha   90.00
_cell.angle_beta   90.00
_cell.angle_gamma   90.00
#
_symmetry.space_group_name_H-M   'P 1'
#
loop_
_entity.id
_entity.type
_entity.pdbx_description
1 polymer ?
#
loop_
_entity_poly.entity_id
_entity_poly.type
_entity_poly.pdbx_seq_one_letter_code
_entity_poly.pdbx_strand_id
1 'polypeptide(L)'
;MEEYDSRGTTVLRQHARTTAEALVGGITGALASPAALLLARYDALGNLRLIGRTTALPTTQRRGLAPRLHPAGPDHLWHGRRFGAGWGTRGEPECHPVLLTW
;
A
#
# COMPACT_ATOMS: atom_id res chain seq x y z
N MET A 1 14.95 39.45 -37.25
CA MET A 1 14.13 38.23 -37.42
C MET A 1 15.10 37.07 -37.22
N GLU A 2 15.19 36.39 -36.09
CA GLU A 2 14.40 36.33 -34.86
C GLU A 2 15.36 36.35 -33.66
N GLU A 3 15.02 37.14 -32.66
CA GLU A 3 15.68 37.18 -31.36
C GLU A 3 15.15 35.98 -30.57
N TYR A 4 15.98 34.95 -30.42
CA TYR A 4 15.69 33.79 -29.59
C TYR A 4 15.91 34.18 -28.12
N ASP A 5 14.83 34.53 -27.42
CA ASP A 5 14.82 34.74 -25.97
C ASP A 5 15.09 33.40 -25.25
N SER A 6 16.37 33.15 -24.97
CA SER A 6 16.87 32.01 -24.20
C SER A 6 16.73 32.25 -22.70
N ARG A 7 15.52 32.56 -22.23
CA ARG A 7 15.17 32.37 -20.81
C ARG A 7 14.99 30.88 -20.54
N GLY A 8 16.11 30.17 -20.48
CA GLY A 8 16.19 28.77 -20.11
C GLY A 8 15.53 28.56 -18.75
N THR A 9 14.28 28.09 -18.76
CA THR A 9 13.59 27.70 -17.54
C THR A 9 14.29 26.44 -17.04
N THR A 10 15.14 26.60 -16.04
CA THR A 10 15.80 25.45 -15.41
C THR A 10 14.74 24.66 -14.66
N VAL A 11 14.37 23.50 -15.20
CA VAL A 11 13.47 22.56 -14.52
C VAL A 11 14.23 21.87 -13.40
N LEU A 12 13.86 22.19 -12.16
CA LEU A 12 14.36 21.48 -10.98
C LEU A 12 13.53 20.21 -10.76
N ARG A 13 14.14 19.05 -10.95
CA ARG A 13 13.50 17.75 -10.73
C ARG A 13 13.90 17.21 -9.36
N GLN A 14 13.08 17.50 -8.35
CA GLN A 14 13.28 16.99 -7.00
C GLN A 14 12.52 15.67 -6.80
N HIS A 15 13.19 14.63 -6.31
CA HIS A 15 12.58 13.37 -5.89
C HIS A 15 12.94 13.11 -4.43
N ALA A 16 12.10 13.57 -3.50
CA ALA A 16 12.22 13.17 -2.10
C ALA A 16 11.52 11.81 -1.92
N ARG A 17 12.26 10.79 -1.49
CA ARG A 17 11.70 9.47 -1.16
C ARG A 17 12.11 9.08 0.25
N THR A 18 11.14 8.93 1.14
CA THR A 18 11.34 8.34 2.46
C THR A 18 10.90 6.89 2.41
N THR A 19 11.79 5.97 2.76
CA THR A 19 11.50 4.54 2.83
C THR A 19 11.43 4.11 4.29
N ALA A 20 10.35 3.43 4.66
CA ALA A 20 10.20 2.82 5.98
C ALA A 20 9.71 1.38 5.79
N GLU A 21 10.19 0.47 6.64
CA GLU A 21 9.70 -0.89 6.68
C GLU A 21 8.34 -0.92 7.39
N ALA A 22 7.40 -1.67 6.81
CA ALA A 22 6.05 -1.82 7.32
C ALA A 22 5.58 -3.27 7.17
N LEU A 23 4.73 -3.71 8.09
CA LEU A 23 4.11 -5.03 8.01
C LEU A 23 2.95 -4.98 7.01
N VAL A 24 2.79 -6.00 6.19
CA VAL A 24 1.57 -6.17 5.40
C VAL A 24 0.52 -6.80 6.31
N GLY A 25 -0.45 -6.02 6.76
CA GLY A 25 -1.53 -6.53 7.61
C GLY A 25 -2.77 -7.00 6.84
N GLY A 26 -2.88 -6.62 5.57
CA GLY A 26 -4.06 -6.91 4.76
C GLY A 26 -3.86 -6.58 3.28
N ILE A 27 -4.82 -7.00 2.47
CA ILE A 27 -4.93 -6.61 1.05
C ILE A 27 -6.32 -6.04 0.75
N THR A 28 -6.40 -5.30 -0.35
CA THR A 28 -7.67 -5.04 -1.05
C THR A 28 -7.78 -5.96 -2.26
N GLY A 29 -9.00 -6.40 -2.59
CA GLY A 29 -9.23 -7.38 -3.66
C GLY A 29 -9.04 -8.82 -3.19
N ALA A 30 -8.93 -9.75 -4.14
CA ALA A 30 -8.82 -11.18 -3.84
C ALA A 30 -7.39 -11.61 -3.51
N LEU A 31 -7.21 -12.64 -2.67
CA LEU A 31 -5.91 -13.18 -2.31
C LEU A 31 -5.09 -13.64 -3.53
N ALA A 32 -5.75 -14.26 -4.50
CA ALA A 32 -5.13 -14.72 -5.74
C ALA A 32 -4.75 -13.57 -6.70
N SER A 33 -5.28 -12.36 -6.49
CA SER A 33 -5.02 -11.19 -7.33
C SER A 33 -5.11 -9.91 -6.48
N PRO A 34 -4.10 -9.64 -5.63
CA PRO A 34 -4.15 -8.53 -4.70
C PRO A 34 -4.12 -7.19 -5.45
N ALA A 35 -5.10 -6.32 -5.19
CA ALA A 35 -5.17 -5.03 -5.87
C ALA A 35 -4.19 -4.00 -5.27
N ALA A 36 -4.06 -3.98 -3.95
CA ALA A 36 -3.15 -3.13 -3.16
C ALA A 36 -2.87 -3.77 -1.79
N LEU A 37 -1.74 -3.41 -1.17
CA LEU A 37 -1.38 -3.84 0.19
C LEU A 37 -1.75 -2.77 1.21
N LEU A 38 -2.21 -3.22 2.37
CA LEU A 38 -2.45 -2.39 3.55
C LEU A 38 -1.25 -2.52 4.49
N LEU A 39 -0.58 -1.38 4.72
CA LEU A 39 0.64 -1.31 5.50
C LEU A 39 0.32 -0.97 6.96
N ALA A 40 0.88 -1.76 7.85
CA ALA A 40 0.63 -1.71 9.28
C ALA A 40 1.94 -1.48 10.05
N ARG A 41 1.80 -0.85 11.21
CA ARG A 41 2.87 -0.75 12.21
C ARG A 41 2.32 -1.00 13.59
N TYR A 42 3.09 -1.70 14.42
CA TYR A 42 2.79 -1.82 15.84
C TYR A 42 2.92 -0.46 16.53
N ASP A 43 1.92 -0.10 17.33
CA ASP A 43 2.04 0.99 18.29
C ASP A 43 2.68 0.53 19.60
N ALA A 44 2.89 1.47 20.52
CA ALA A 44 3.49 1.19 21.82
C ALA A 44 2.67 0.23 22.69
N LEU A 45 1.38 0.02 22.36
CA LEU A 45 0.47 -0.89 23.05
C LEU A 45 0.40 -2.27 22.37
N GLY A 46 1.19 -2.50 21.31
CA GLY A 46 1.20 -3.77 20.58
C GLY A 46 0.05 -3.92 19.58
N ASN A 47 -0.69 -2.84 19.26
CA ASN A 47 -1.74 -2.91 18.25
C ASN A 47 -1.20 -2.59 16.86
N LEU A 48 -1.64 -3.35 15.85
CA LEU A 48 -1.39 -3.01 14.45
C LEU A 48 -2.24 -1.81 14.03
N ARG A 49 -1.60 -0.67 13.80
CA ARG A 49 -2.21 0.54 13.22
C ARG A 49 -1.96 0.59 11.72
N LEU A 50 -2.99 0.91 10.95
CA LEU A 50 -2.86 1.20 9.52
C LEU A 50 -2.07 2.50 9.35
N ILE A 51 -0.94 2.43 8.64
CA ILE A 51 -0.07 3.58 8.39
C ILE A 51 -0.07 4.00 6.92
N GLY A 52 -0.64 3.18 6.03
CA GLY A 52 -0.77 3.52 4.64
C GLY A 52 -1.33 2.38 3.80
N ARG A 53 -1.52 2.67 2.51
CA ARG A 53 -1.96 1.74 1.49
C ARG A 53 -1.04 1.89 0.29
N THR A 54 -0.62 0.81 -0.35
CA THR A 54 0.13 0.96 -1.60
C THR A 54 -0.78 1.50 -2.70
N THR A 55 -0.21 2.10 -3.74
CA THR A 55 -0.95 2.27 -5.00
C THR A 55 -1.34 0.91 -5.58
N ALA A 56 -2.17 0.92 -6.62
CA ALA A 56 -2.54 -0.30 -7.32
C ALA A 56 -1.28 -1.05 -7.78
N LEU A 57 -1.18 -2.32 -7.40
CA LEU A 57 -0.03 -3.16 -7.74
C LEU A 57 -0.01 -3.44 -9.25
N PRO A 58 1.13 -3.25 -9.93
CA PRO A 58 1.32 -3.75 -11.29
C PRO A 58 1.14 -5.27 -11.36
N THR A 59 0.67 -5.79 -12.49
CA THR A 59 0.37 -7.22 -12.71
C THR A 59 1.53 -8.15 -12.31
N THR A 60 2.77 -7.78 -12.61
CA THR A 60 3.96 -8.56 -12.25
C THR A 60 4.13 -8.68 -10.73
N GLN A 61 3.91 -7.60 -9.98
CA GLN A 61 3.99 -7.62 -8.52
C GLN A 61 2.85 -8.44 -7.92
N ARG A 62 1.64 -8.35 -8.50
CA ARG A 62 0.51 -9.19 -8.07
C ARG A 62 0.84 -10.67 -8.17
N ARG A 63 1.37 -11.11 -9.32
CA ARG A 63 1.74 -12.52 -9.55
C ARG A 63 2.87 -12.99 -8.64
N GLY A 64 3.84 -12.12 -8.35
CA GLY A 64 4.94 -12.45 -7.43
C GLY A 64 4.51 -12.53 -5.97
N LEU A 65 3.55 -11.69 -5.55
CA LEU A 65 3.09 -11.61 -4.17
C LEU A 65 1.99 -12.63 -3.85
N ALA A 66 1.06 -12.89 -4.76
CA ALA A 66 -0.06 -13.83 -4.55
C ALA A 66 0.36 -15.16 -3.91
N PRO A 67 1.40 -15.89 -4.36
CA PRO A 67 1.80 -17.16 -3.74
C PRO A 67 2.43 -17.02 -2.34
N ARG A 68 2.80 -15.81 -1.91
CA ARG A 68 3.39 -15.55 -0.58
C ARG A 68 2.35 -15.11 0.45
N LEU A 69 1.18 -14.68 -0.01
CA LEU A 69 0.10 -14.19 0.83
C LEU A 69 -0.75 -15.36 1.31
N HIS A 70 -0.81 -15.51 2.64
CA HIS A 70 -1.68 -16.49 3.27
C HIS A 70 -2.84 -15.78 3.95
N PRO A 71 -4.05 -16.33 3.91
CA PRO A 71 -5.16 -15.76 4.67
C PRO A 71 -4.80 -15.83 6.16
N ALA A 72 -4.96 -14.70 6.86
CA ALA A 72 -4.68 -14.67 8.27
C ALA A 72 -5.81 -15.35 9.06
N GLY A 73 -5.43 -16.13 10.07
CA GLY A 73 -6.39 -16.81 10.95
C GLY A 73 -7.20 -15.85 11.84
N PRO A 74 -8.15 -16.38 12.63
CA PRO A 74 -8.99 -15.60 13.54
C PRO A 74 -8.19 -14.85 14.61
N ASP A 75 -7.01 -15.34 14.97
CA ASP A 75 -6.12 -14.70 15.94
C ASP A 75 -5.37 -13.47 15.39
N HIS A 76 -5.54 -13.16 14.10
CA HIS A 76 -4.89 -12.00 13.51
C HIS A 76 -5.49 -10.71 14.06
N LEU A 77 -4.63 -9.75 14.42
CA LEU A 77 -5.05 -8.49 15.05
C LEU A 77 -5.98 -7.62 14.16
N TRP A 78 -6.05 -7.92 12.86
CA TRP A 78 -6.98 -7.29 11.91
C TRP A 78 -8.16 -8.19 11.51
N HIS A 79 -8.33 -9.35 12.13
CA HIS A 79 -9.49 -10.20 11.92
C HIS A 79 -10.76 -9.44 12.33
N GLY A 80 -11.79 -9.47 11.48
CA GLY A 80 -13.03 -8.72 11.69
C GLY A 80 -12.92 -7.19 11.59
N ARG A 81 -11.73 -6.62 11.38
CA ARG A 81 -11.55 -5.17 11.17
C ARG A 81 -11.88 -4.79 9.71
N ARG A 82 -12.68 -3.74 9.55
CA ARG A 82 -12.92 -3.07 8.27
C ARG A 82 -12.04 -1.82 8.16
N PHE A 83 -11.41 -1.64 6.99
CA PHE A 83 -10.59 -0.45 6.68
C PHE A 83 -11.25 0.33 5.54
N GLY A 84 -11.37 1.65 5.67
CA GLY A 84 -11.91 2.50 4.60
C GLY A 84 -10.93 2.64 3.43
N ALA A 85 -11.44 2.66 2.18
CA ALA A 85 -10.60 2.67 0.95
C ALA A 85 -9.94 4.01 0.64
N GLY A 86 -10.30 5.10 1.31
CA GLY A 86 -10.07 6.45 0.79
C GLY A 86 -8.67 6.97 1.09
N TRP A 87 -7.87 7.22 0.05
CA TRP A 87 -7.00 8.39 0.05
C TRP A 87 -7.90 9.62 -0.08
N GLY A 88 -8.47 10.08 1.03
CA GLY A 88 -9.61 11.00 0.98
C GLY A 88 -10.90 10.27 0.56
N THR A 89 -11.87 10.29 1.47
CA THR A 89 -13.31 10.00 1.29
C THR A 89 -13.80 8.86 0.39
N ARG A 90 -14.39 7.87 1.10
CA ARG A 90 -15.62 7.09 0.81
C ARG A 90 -15.66 6.13 -0.39
N GLY A 91 -15.22 4.92 -0.08
CA GLY A 91 -15.73 3.66 -0.58
C GLY A 91 -15.26 2.57 0.38
N GLU A 92 -16.10 1.61 0.77
CA GLU A 92 -15.70 0.53 1.68
C GLU A 92 -15.29 -0.67 0.84
N PRO A 93 -13.98 -0.98 0.71
CA PRO A 93 -13.53 -2.13 -0.04
C PRO A 93 -13.54 -3.35 0.87
N GLU A 94 -13.89 -4.50 0.32
CA GLU A 94 -13.71 -5.76 1.01
C GLU A 94 -12.22 -6.00 1.24
N CYS A 95 -11.83 -6.03 2.52
CA CYS A 95 -10.45 -6.22 2.95
C CYS A 95 -10.29 -7.64 3.48
N HIS A 96 -9.24 -8.33 3.01
CA HIS A 96 -8.90 -9.67 3.46
C HIS A 96 -7.60 -9.60 4.29
N PRO A 97 -7.61 -10.02 5.56
CA PRO A 97 -6.40 -10.02 6.39
C PRO A 97 -5.44 -11.11 5.90
N VAL A 98 -4.14 -10.80 5.87
CA VAL A 98 -3.10 -11.70 5.35
C VAL A 98 -1.86 -11.71 6.24
N LEU A 99 -1.14 -12.83 6.21
CA LEU A 99 0.20 -12.96 6.78
C LEU A 99 1.20 -13.28 5.66
N LEU A 100 2.40 -12.68 5.77
CA LEU A 100 3.56 -13.04 4.96
C LEU A 100 4.44 -13.98 5.78
N THR A 101 4.69 -15.17 5.24
CA THR A 101 5.78 -16.05 5.70
C THR A 101 6.97 -15.83 4.77
N TRP A 102 8.17 -15.72 5.35
CA TRP A 102 9.43 -15.53 4.62
C TRP A 102 10.03 -16.86 4.17
#